data_AF-A0A133V235-F1
#
_entry.id   AF-A0A133V235-F1
#
_cell.length_a   1.000
_cell.length_b   1.000
_cell.length_c   1.000
_cell.angle_alpha   90.00
_cell.angle_beta   90.00
_cell.angle_gamma   90.00
#
_symmetry.space_group_name_H-M   'P 1'
#
loop_
_entity.id
_entity.type
_entity.pdbx_description
1 polymer ?
#
loop_
_entity_poly.entity_id
_entity_poly.type
_entity_poly.pdbx_seq_one_letter_code
_entity_poly.pdbx_strand_id
1 'polypeptide(L)'
;MIDAPKPVQKAFERLKKQETGYLQLKEIDGRYYVHRSTSVWDKAEKKPKKISEHLGTITLDGEYKPKTPRTNVPVTDREIYEYSNSRLAYHLLQNVHDSLKNYTPYADELVSMAIIRAIDPQPLRMHPSRWEKLYISRDMNVTVNPKHLSSVLKSVGKEKTWWHDLFSGLMETDDLLLYDLTTVFSQSQNIKRAEKGYNRKKLYINQIGVILAFSTENNLPAGVDVFRGSVKDITTFKEFLELLEPDEVGFIVDRGLFSEPLIKDLRKEGLSYVMPLRKDSKYIDLRWLQWQDPFTYRKRTIRWARRHTDIGTLYLFDDPKLRGDQEEALLRKLKEGALTREKYEKKKERAGIIAIISDLNRPGPEIYDLYKGRQDVELAFDAMKNHLDADKTYLQSDEAVRGYFFVTFLALRIYFGILKKLREAEKTSEISVDEVFYELSKVERIVEPGGKEVYSHIPKKTREIIDLFPQALPMG
;
A
#
# COMPACT_ATOMS: atom_id res chain seq x y z
N MET A 1 -20.45 39.50 -55.64
CA MET A 1 -19.22 39.53 -54.82
C MET A 1 -19.38 40.65 -53.83
N ILE A 2 -18.97 40.45 -52.57
CA ILE A 2 -18.97 41.52 -51.57
C ILE A 2 -17.98 42.59 -52.00
N ASP A 3 -18.35 43.86 -51.89
CA ASP A 3 -17.50 45.02 -52.20
C ASP A 3 -16.48 45.23 -51.08
N ALA A 4 -15.52 44.31 -50.97
CA ALA A 4 -14.46 44.35 -49.97
C ALA A 4 -13.22 45.09 -50.50
N PRO A 5 -12.41 45.75 -49.66
CA PRO A 5 -11.15 46.37 -50.07
C PRO A 5 -10.21 45.39 -50.79
N LYS A 6 -9.44 45.88 -51.78
CA LYS A 6 -8.49 45.07 -52.57
C LYS A 6 -7.57 44.16 -51.72
N PRO A 7 -7.01 44.61 -50.57
CA PRO A 7 -6.19 43.74 -49.73
C PRO A 7 -6.97 42.55 -49.16
N VAL A 8 -8.22 42.77 -48.74
CA VAL A 8 -9.11 41.74 -48.20
C VAL A 8 -9.48 40.72 -49.27
N GLN A 9 -9.80 41.18 -50.48
CA GLN A 9 -10.12 40.30 -51.61
C GLN A 9 -8.92 39.39 -51.95
N LYS A 10 -7.72 39.96 -52.04
CA LYS A 10 -6.48 39.22 -52.34
C LYS A 10 -6.17 38.18 -51.26
N ALA A 11 -6.37 38.51 -49.99
CA ALA A 11 -6.19 37.58 -48.87
C ALA A 11 -7.21 36.43 -48.91
N PHE A 12 -8.48 36.73 -49.23
CA PHE A 12 -9.53 35.73 -49.35
C PHE A 12 -9.31 34.79 -50.55
N GLU A 13 -8.81 35.29 -51.68
CA GLU A 13 -8.44 34.45 -52.83
C GLU A 13 -7.26 33.53 -52.53
N ARG A 14 -6.26 34.00 -51.75
CA ARG A 14 -5.16 33.16 -51.29
C ARG A 14 -5.67 32.02 -50.41
N LEU A 15 -6.59 32.32 -49.49
CA LEU A 15 -7.23 31.31 -48.64
C LEU A 15 -8.01 30.27 -49.45
N LYS A 16 -8.77 30.69 -50.46
CA LYS A 16 -9.49 29.77 -51.36
C LYS A 16 -8.59 28.78 -52.10
N LYS A 17 -7.33 29.12 -52.33
CA LYS A 17 -6.35 28.23 -52.98
C LYS A 17 -5.70 27.24 -52.00
N GLN A 18 -5.70 27.56 -50.71
CA GLN A 18 -5.04 26.77 -49.66
C GLN A 18 -6.01 25.83 -48.92
N GLU A 19 -7.27 26.23 -48.81
CA GLU A 19 -8.30 25.54 -48.04
C GLU A 19 -9.21 24.70 -48.93
N THR A 20 -9.56 23.51 -48.48
CA THR A 20 -10.53 22.63 -49.16
C THR A 20 -11.96 22.98 -48.76
N GLY A 21 -12.87 23.02 -49.75
CA GLY A 21 -14.30 23.29 -49.57
C GLY A 21 -14.75 24.71 -49.97
N TYR A 22 -16.06 24.96 -49.89
CA TYR A 22 -16.63 26.22 -50.36
C TYR A 22 -16.55 27.31 -49.28
N LEU A 23 -15.61 28.25 -49.46
CA LEU A 23 -15.44 29.40 -48.58
C LEU A 23 -16.31 30.58 -49.01
N GLN A 24 -16.89 31.25 -48.01
CA GLN A 24 -17.65 32.49 -48.14
C GLN A 24 -17.04 33.58 -47.27
N LEU A 25 -16.85 34.76 -47.87
CA LEU A 25 -16.56 35.98 -47.13
C LEU A 25 -17.90 36.62 -46.74
N LYS A 26 -18.01 37.15 -45.53
CA LYS A 26 -19.16 37.93 -45.05
C LYS A 26 -18.67 39.21 -44.41
N GLU A 27 -19.32 40.32 -44.72
CA GLU A 27 -19.09 41.59 -44.03
C GLU A 27 -20.15 41.77 -42.95
N ILE A 28 -19.71 42.02 -41.72
CA ILE A 28 -20.58 42.30 -40.56
C ILE A 28 -19.90 43.42 -39.77
N ASP A 29 -20.59 44.54 -39.59
CA ASP A 29 -20.10 45.72 -38.86
C ASP A 29 -18.71 46.21 -39.31
N GLY A 30 -18.48 46.27 -40.63
CA GLY A 30 -17.21 46.72 -41.23
C GLY A 30 -16.03 45.75 -41.04
N ARG A 31 -16.30 44.52 -40.60
CA ARG A 31 -15.30 43.44 -40.46
C ARG A 31 -15.60 42.30 -41.40
N TYR A 32 -14.54 41.65 -41.90
CA TYR A 32 -14.64 40.59 -42.88
C TYR A 32 -14.40 39.22 -42.23
N TYR A 33 -15.42 38.37 -42.26
CA TYR A 33 -15.42 37.04 -41.66
C TYR A 33 -15.39 35.96 -42.74
N VAL A 34 -14.54 34.96 -42.56
CA VAL A 34 -14.40 33.81 -43.45
C VAL A 34 -15.18 32.65 -42.86
N HIS A 35 -16.11 32.12 -43.65
CA HIS A 35 -16.90 30.96 -43.29
C HIS A 35 -16.68 29.82 -44.29
N ARG A 36 -16.62 28.58 -43.81
CA ARG A 36 -16.74 27.39 -44.64
C ARG A 36 -18.19 26.98 -44.67
N SER A 37 -18.76 26.85 -45.87
CA SER A 37 -20.11 26.32 -46.02
C SER A 37 -20.06 24.85 -46.41
N THR A 38 -20.81 24.05 -45.68
CA THR A 38 -21.09 22.65 -46.01
C THR A 38 -22.60 22.42 -45.92
N SER A 39 -23.11 21.37 -46.55
CA SER A 39 -24.52 20.99 -46.45
C SER A 39 -24.62 19.71 -45.64
N VAL A 40 -25.39 19.74 -44.57
CA VAL A 40 -25.68 18.55 -43.75
C VAL A 40 -27.14 18.17 -43.98
N TRP A 41 -27.40 16.88 -44.17
CA TRP A 41 -28.75 16.38 -44.37
C TRP A 41 -29.54 16.48 -43.06
N ASP A 42 -30.60 17.29 -43.07
CA ASP A 42 -31.51 17.42 -41.93
C ASP A 42 -32.54 16.28 -41.98
N LYS A 43 -32.44 15.33 -41.05
CA LYS A 43 -33.31 14.15 -41.02
C LYS A 43 -34.76 14.47 -40.63
N ALA A 44 -35.01 15.58 -39.92
CA ALA A 44 -36.35 15.98 -39.52
C ALA A 44 -37.11 16.64 -40.67
N GLU A 45 -36.44 17.54 -41.40
CA GLU A 45 -37.04 18.25 -42.55
C GLU A 45 -36.81 17.57 -43.91
N LYS A 46 -36.11 16.42 -43.92
CA LYS A 46 -35.76 15.60 -45.10
C LYS A 46 -35.19 16.41 -46.28
N LYS A 47 -34.36 17.40 -45.98
CA LYS A 47 -33.70 18.22 -47.00
C LYS A 47 -32.27 18.59 -46.59
N PRO A 48 -31.37 18.88 -47.54
CA PRO A 48 -30.03 19.35 -47.21
C PRO A 48 -30.10 20.76 -46.62
N LYS A 49 -29.54 20.95 -45.42
CA LYS A 49 -29.45 22.23 -44.73
C LYS A 49 -28.02 22.74 -44.79
N LYS A 50 -27.85 23.94 -45.35
CA LYS A 50 -26.55 24.60 -45.41
C LYS A 50 -26.15 25.05 -44.00
N ILE A 51 -25.00 24.60 -43.54
CA ILE A 51 -24.35 25.06 -42.31
C ILE A 51 -23.10 25.86 -42.69
N SER A 52 -22.85 26.95 -41.95
CA SER A 52 -21.68 27.82 -42.17
C SER A 52 -20.82 27.85 -40.91
N GLU A 53 -19.65 27.24 -40.97
CA GLU A 53 -18.66 27.25 -39.91
C GLU A 53 -17.79 28.51 -40.02
N HIS A 54 -17.62 29.26 -38.93
CA HIS A 54 -16.74 30.44 -38.89
C HIS A 54 -15.28 30.01 -38.69
N LEU A 55 -14.41 30.31 -39.66
CA LEU A 55 -13.00 29.93 -39.63
C LEU A 55 -12.08 31.03 -39.08
N GLY A 56 -12.44 32.30 -39.23
CA GLY A 56 -11.59 33.43 -38.84
C GLY A 56 -11.96 34.73 -39.52
N THR A 57 -11.18 35.78 -39.31
CA THR A 57 -11.41 37.14 -39.82
C THR A 57 -10.27 37.63 -40.70
N ILE A 58 -10.57 38.43 -41.73
CA ILE A 58 -9.57 39.16 -42.52
C ILE A 58 -9.62 40.64 -42.12
N THR A 59 -8.46 41.20 -41.77
CA THR A 59 -8.30 42.62 -41.46
C THR A 59 -8.27 43.47 -42.74
N LEU A 60 -8.53 44.78 -42.64
CA LEU A 60 -8.61 45.69 -43.81
C LEU A 60 -7.32 45.75 -44.64
N ASP A 61 -6.18 45.51 -44.01
CA ASP A 61 -4.83 45.41 -44.60
C ASP A 61 -4.54 44.04 -45.25
N GLY A 62 -5.45 43.06 -45.15
CA GLY A 62 -5.36 41.76 -45.81
C GLY A 62 -4.69 40.65 -44.98
N GLU A 63 -4.59 40.81 -43.66
CA GLU A 63 -4.11 39.75 -42.77
C GLU A 63 -5.26 38.82 -42.37
N TYR A 64 -5.05 37.50 -42.46
CA TYR A 64 -6.03 36.52 -42.00
C TYR A 64 -5.72 36.04 -40.58
N LYS A 65 -6.71 36.13 -39.69
CA LYS A 65 -6.64 35.70 -38.29
C LYS A 65 -7.58 34.52 -38.07
N PRO A 66 -7.07 33.29 -37.84
CA PRO A 66 -7.92 32.13 -37.59
C PRO A 66 -8.67 32.27 -36.25
N LYS A 67 -9.85 31.66 -36.17
CA LYS A 67 -10.66 31.63 -34.95
C LYS A 67 -9.94 30.77 -33.89
N THR A 68 -9.39 31.40 -32.86
CA THR A 68 -8.88 30.68 -31.69
C THR A 68 -10.06 30.17 -30.86
N PRO A 69 -10.11 28.87 -30.48
CA PRO A 69 -11.12 28.38 -29.56
C PRO A 69 -10.98 29.11 -28.21
N ARG A 70 -12.03 29.82 -27.79
CA ARG A 70 -12.09 30.41 -26.44
C ARG A 70 -12.30 29.28 -25.43
N THR A 71 -11.23 28.77 -24.84
CA THR A 71 -11.30 28.07 -23.55
C THR A 71 -11.46 29.13 -22.47
N ASN A 72 -12.70 29.36 -22.00
CA ASN A 72 -12.99 30.21 -20.83
C ASN A 72 -12.53 29.52 -19.52
N VAL A 73 -11.31 29.02 -19.45
CA VAL A 73 -10.66 28.67 -18.19
C VAL A 73 -9.66 29.79 -17.92
N PRO A 74 -9.83 30.59 -16.86
CA PRO A 74 -8.78 31.50 -16.44
C PRO A 74 -7.53 30.68 -16.20
N VAL A 75 -6.51 30.85 -17.03
CA VAL A 75 -5.17 30.33 -16.73
C VAL A 75 -4.64 31.24 -15.63
N THR A 76 -4.75 30.80 -14.39
CA THR A 76 -4.13 31.48 -13.25
C THR A 76 -2.69 30.99 -13.16
N ASP A 77 -1.71 31.88 -13.09
CA ASP A 77 -0.30 31.53 -12.78
C ASP A 77 -0.11 31.11 -11.31
N ARG A 78 -1.19 30.70 -10.64
CA ARG A 78 -1.21 30.23 -9.26
C ARG A 78 -0.91 28.74 -9.25
N GLU A 79 0.07 28.34 -8.45
CA GLU A 79 0.36 26.93 -8.19
C GLU A 79 -0.35 26.51 -6.90
N ILE A 80 -1.03 25.37 -6.91
CA ILE A 80 -1.77 24.84 -5.76
C ILE A 80 -1.19 23.48 -5.42
N TYR A 81 -0.79 23.31 -4.15
CA TYR A 81 -0.17 22.10 -3.65
C TYR A 81 -0.94 21.53 -2.46
N GLU A 82 -1.09 20.21 -2.40
CA GLU A 82 -1.51 19.51 -1.18
C GLU A 82 -0.39 19.59 -0.14
N TYR A 83 -0.70 20.08 1.06
CA TYR A 83 0.31 20.35 2.10
C TYR A 83 0.29 19.29 3.20
N SER A 84 -0.79 19.24 3.99
CA SER A 84 -0.78 18.55 5.29
C SER A 84 -0.65 17.03 5.20
N ASN A 85 -1.20 16.41 4.15
CA ASN A 85 -1.11 14.95 3.96
C ASN A 85 0.33 14.48 3.74
N SER A 86 1.07 15.13 2.84
CA SER A 86 2.47 14.84 2.55
C SER A 86 3.39 15.19 3.71
N ARG A 87 3.08 16.26 4.45
CA ARG A 87 3.82 16.65 5.65
C ARG A 87 3.71 15.62 6.75
N LEU A 88 2.50 15.13 7.04
CA LEU A 88 2.28 14.05 8.00
C LEU A 88 3.00 12.77 7.58
N ALA A 89 2.87 12.37 6.32
CA ALA A 89 3.52 11.18 5.78
C ALA A 89 5.05 11.24 5.93
N TYR A 90 5.65 12.38 5.62
CA TYR A 90 7.09 12.59 5.81
C TYR A 90 7.50 12.56 7.28
N HIS A 91 6.74 13.24 8.16
CA HIS A 91 7.02 13.25 9.59
C HIS A 91 7.08 11.83 10.18
N LEU A 92 6.13 10.96 9.80
CA LEU A 92 6.09 9.57 10.25
C LEU A 92 7.28 8.72 9.75
N LEU A 93 7.95 9.15 8.68
CA LEU A 93 9.15 8.50 8.15
C LEU A 93 10.46 9.21 8.49
N GLN A 94 10.43 10.34 9.18
CA GLN A 94 11.61 11.20 9.33
C GLN A 94 12.83 10.46 9.92
N ASN A 95 12.63 9.69 11.00
CA ASN A 95 13.71 8.91 11.62
C ASN A 95 14.28 7.85 10.64
N VAL A 96 13.41 7.22 9.85
CA VAL A 96 13.82 6.23 8.84
C VAL A 96 14.55 6.91 7.68
N HIS A 97 14.08 8.09 7.27
CA HIS A 97 14.69 8.90 6.23
C HIS A 97 16.12 9.30 6.62
N ASP A 98 16.30 9.80 7.84
CA ASP A 98 17.62 10.21 8.33
C ASP A 98 18.57 9.02 8.45
N SER A 99 18.08 7.85 8.86
CA SER A 99 18.87 6.62 8.83
C SER A 99 19.24 6.19 7.40
N LEU A 100 18.32 6.29 6.44
CA LEU A 100 18.55 5.86 5.05
C LEU A 100 19.70 6.65 4.38
N LYS A 101 19.88 7.93 4.74
CA LYS A 101 20.97 8.77 4.20
C LYS A 101 22.36 8.23 4.50
N ASN A 102 22.51 7.42 5.55
CA ASN A 102 23.79 6.78 5.90
C ASN A 102 24.12 5.58 5.01
N TYR A 103 23.12 4.99 4.35
CA TYR A 103 23.25 3.71 3.66
C TYR A 103 23.09 3.81 2.15
N THR A 104 22.32 4.79 1.67
CA THR A 104 22.05 4.91 0.23
C THR A 104 21.92 6.38 -0.19
N PRO A 105 22.45 6.74 -1.37
CA PRO A 105 22.24 8.08 -1.93
C PRO A 105 20.79 8.29 -2.39
N TYR A 106 19.96 7.25 -2.42
CA TYR A 106 18.58 7.29 -2.91
C TYR A 106 17.53 7.47 -1.80
N ALA A 107 17.94 7.98 -0.64
CA ALA A 107 17.06 8.12 0.52
C ALA A 107 15.82 8.99 0.19
N ASP A 108 16.02 10.11 -0.51
CA ASP A 108 14.96 11.01 -0.92
C ASP A 108 13.99 10.35 -1.92
N GLU A 109 14.48 9.61 -2.91
CA GLU A 109 13.63 8.87 -3.87
C GLU A 109 12.82 7.76 -3.20
N LEU A 110 13.40 7.07 -2.21
CA LEU A 110 12.71 6.01 -1.48
C LEU A 110 11.56 6.59 -0.65
N VAL A 111 11.82 7.70 0.05
CA VAL A 111 10.82 8.40 0.85
C VAL A 111 9.75 9.02 -0.03
N SER A 112 10.11 9.63 -1.17
CA SER A 112 9.12 10.20 -2.09
C SER A 112 8.18 9.12 -2.65
N MET A 113 8.73 7.96 -3.05
CA MET A 113 7.93 6.83 -3.53
C MET A 113 7.03 6.26 -2.41
N ALA A 114 7.52 6.23 -1.16
CA ALA A 114 6.75 5.75 -0.01
C ALA A 114 5.59 6.70 0.34
N ILE A 115 5.83 8.01 0.36
CA ILE A 115 4.82 9.04 0.58
C ILE A 115 3.72 8.97 -0.49
N ILE A 116 4.11 8.94 -1.77
CA ILE A 116 3.15 8.80 -2.87
C ILE A 116 2.32 7.54 -2.67
N ARG A 117 2.98 6.40 -2.41
CA ARG A 117 2.29 5.12 -2.24
C ARG A 117 1.33 5.10 -1.05
N ALA A 118 1.68 5.76 0.06
CA ALA A 118 0.82 5.81 1.24
C ALA A 118 -0.41 6.71 1.02
N ILE A 119 -0.26 7.84 0.31
CA ILE A 119 -1.34 8.80 0.08
C ILE A 119 -2.25 8.39 -1.08
N ASP A 120 -1.64 8.02 -2.20
CA ASP A 120 -2.31 7.74 -3.47
C ASP A 120 -1.47 6.71 -4.25
N PRO A 121 -1.72 5.41 -4.07
CA PRO A 121 -0.98 4.36 -4.73
C PRO A 121 -1.12 4.46 -6.25
N GLN A 122 -0.04 4.89 -6.90
CA GLN A 122 0.00 5.11 -8.34
C GLN A 122 1.18 4.35 -8.98
N PRO A 123 1.04 3.92 -10.25
CA PRO A 123 2.15 3.30 -10.97
C PRO A 123 3.28 4.32 -11.18
N LEU A 124 4.54 3.86 -11.28
CA LEU A 124 5.73 4.72 -11.40
C LEU A 124 5.61 5.82 -12.47
N ARG A 125 4.91 5.55 -13.58
CA ARG A 125 4.65 6.53 -14.66
C ARG A 125 3.92 7.80 -14.21
N MET A 126 3.15 7.73 -13.12
CA MET A 126 2.37 8.85 -12.57
C MET A 126 3.09 9.55 -11.42
N HIS A 127 4.22 9.01 -10.92
CA HIS A 127 4.95 9.57 -9.79
C HIS A 127 5.40 11.02 -10.03
N PRO A 128 5.90 11.43 -11.23
CA PRO A 128 6.21 12.83 -11.50
C PRO A 128 5.03 13.78 -11.24
N SER A 129 3.90 13.51 -11.89
CA SER A 129 2.71 14.36 -11.78
C SER A 129 2.08 14.33 -10.37
N ARG A 130 2.23 13.23 -9.63
CA ARG A 130 1.74 13.16 -8.25
C ARG A 130 2.67 13.90 -7.30
N TRP A 131 3.98 13.76 -7.45
CA TRP A 131 4.99 14.47 -6.64
C TRP A 131 4.87 15.98 -6.78
N GLU A 132 4.73 16.48 -8.01
CA GLU A 132 4.56 17.91 -8.31
C GLU A 132 3.33 18.54 -7.65
N LYS A 133 2.31 17.74 -7.29
CA LYS A 133 1.12 18.23 -6.58
C LYS A 133 1.32 18.35 -5.07
N LEU A 134 2.35 17.73 -4.51
CA LEU A 134 2.61 17.76 -3.07
C LEU A 134 3.57 18.90 -2.76
N TYR A 135 3.27 19.71 -1.74
CA TYR A 135 4.11 20.86 -1.40
C TYR A 135 5.53 20.43 -0.99
N ILE A 136 5.69 19.25 -0.40
CA ILE A 136 6.99 18.69 -0.02
C ILE A 136 7.97 18.53 -1.21
N SER A 137 7.48 18.53 -2.45
CA SER A 137 8.35 18.55 -3.64
C SER A 137 9.20 19.81 -3.76
N ARG A 138 8.82 20.90 -3.06
CA ARG A 138 9.61 22.14 -2.94
C ARG A 138 10.63 22.07 -1.81
N ASP A 139 10.35 21.26 -0.77
CA ASP A 139 11.27 21.03 0.36
C ASP A 139 12.37 20.01 0.00
N MET A 140 12.05 19.04 -0.87
CA MET A 140 12.92 17.93 -1.25
C MET A 140 13.12 17.89 -2.77
N ASN A 141 14.36 18.09 -3.22
CA ASN A 141 14.70 18.04 -4.64
C ASN A 141 14.93 16.59 -5.11
N VAL A 142 13.87 15.93 -5.57
CA VAL A 142 13.88 14.50 -5.90
C VAL A 142 13.71 14.23 -7.39
N THR A 143 14.54 13.35 -7.95
CA THR A 143 14.35 12.89 -9.33
C THR A 143 13.29 11.79 -9.40
N VAL A 144 12.06 12.13 -9.76
CA VAL A 144 10.91 11.19 -9.76
C VAL A 144 10.60 10.57 -11.13
N ASN A 145 11.50 10.70 -12.12
CA ASN A 145 11.23 10.14 -13.45
C ASN A 145 11.17 8.59 -13.40
N PRO A 146 10.27 7.93 -14.16
CA PRO A 146 10.04 6.49 -14.02
C PRO A 146 11.26 5.60 -14.32
N LYS A 147 12.12 6.01 -15.26
CA LYS A 147 13.35 5.26 -15.58
C LYS A 147 14.35 5.31 -14.43
N HIS A 148 14.52 6.49 -13.82
CA HIS A 148 15.37 6.68 -12.65
C HIS A 148 14.84 5.88 -11.46
N LEU A 149 13.56 6.06 -11.11
CA LEU A 149 12.95 5.32 -10.00
C LEU A 149 13.05 3.79 -10.20
N SER A 150 12.86 3.31 -11.43
CA SER A 150 13.06 1.88 -11.73
C SER A 150 14.50 1.42 -11.47
N SER A 151 15.50 2.26 -11.76
CA SER A 151 16.90 1.99 -11.45
C SER A 151 17.17 1.99 -9.95
N VAL A 152 16.59 2.95 -9.21
CA VAL A 152 16.67 3.03 -7.74
C VAL A 152 16.16 1.74 -7.11
N LEU A 153 14.97 1.28 -7.50
CA LEU A 153 14.39 0.02 -6.98
C LEU A 153 15.31 -1.18 -7.24
N LYS A 154 15.94 -1.25 -8.42
CA LYS A 154 16.91 -2.32 -8.72
C LYS A 154 18.16 -2.23 -7.85
N SER A 155 18.68 -1.03 -7.62
CA SER A 155 19.87 -0.84 -6.78
C SER A 155 19.60 -1.30 -5.36
N VAL A 156 18.51 -0.82 -4.76
CA VAL A 156 18.10 -1.15 -3.38
C VAL A 156 17.77 -2.62 -3.21
N GLY A 157 17.14 -3.25 -4.21
CA GLY A 157 16.85 -4.68 -4.14
C GLY A 157 18.07 -5.60 -4.37
N LYS A 158 19.15 -5.07 -4.94
CA LYS A 158 20.41 -5.79 -5.16
C LYS A 158 21.32 -5.71 -3.94
N GLU A 159 21.42 -4.53 -3.32
CA GLU A 159 22.31 -4.27 -2.19
C GLU A 159 21.53 -4.30 -0.87
N LYS A 160 21.65 -5.42 -0.15
CA LYS A 160 20.92 -5.68 1.10
C LYS A 160 21.78 -5.62 2.36
N THR A 161 23.07 -5.38 2.21
CA THR A 161 24.04 -5.40 3.32
C THR A 161 23.64 -4.46 4.46
N TRP A 162 23.06 -3.30 4.11
CA TRP A 162 22.60 -2.32 5.09
C TRP A 162 21.17 -2.53 5.59
N TRP A 163 20.42 -3.52 5.06
CA TRP A 163 19.03 -3.76 5.51
C TRP A 163 19.01 -4.24 6.96
N HIS A 164 20.00 -5.05 7.36
CA HIS A 164 20.19 -5.44 8.76
C HIS A 164 20.26 -4.20 9.65
N ASP A 165 21.24 -3.32 9.42
CA ASP A 165 21.46 -2.14 10.26
C ASP A 165 20.22 -1.24 10.33
N LEU A 166 19.51 -1.06 9.20
CA LEU A 166 18.26 -0.31 9.18
C LEU A 166 17.19 -1.00 10.03
N PHE A 167 16.92 -2.29 9.81
CA PHE A 167 15.83 -3.00 10.48
C PHE A 167 16.09 -3.16 11.98
N SER A 168 17.32 -3.44 12.39
CA SER A 168 17.73 -3.47 13.80
C SER A 168 17.45 -2.14 14.48
N GLY A 169 17.72 -1.00 13.80
CA GLY A 169 17.38 0.33 14.30
C GLY A 169 15.87 0.64 14.40
N LEU A 170 14.99 -0.24 13.90
CA LEU A 170 13.53 -0.13 14.00
C LEU A 170 12.92 -1.03 15.07
N MET A 171 13.74 -1.87 15.72
CA MET A 171 13.35 -2.83 16.74
C MET A 171 13.79 -2.33 18.12
N GLU A 172 13.04 -2.71 19.16
CA GLU A 172 13.43 -2.47 20.55
C GLU A 172 14.02 -3.76 21.15
N THR A 173 14.83 -3.63 22.20
CA THR A 173 15.29 -4.78 22.98
C THR A 173 14.08 -5.51 23.57
N ASP A 174 14.12 -6.85 23.56
CA ASP A 174 13.04 -7.75 23.97
C ASP A 174 11.74 -7.66 23.14
N ASP A 175 11.75 -6.98 21.99
CA ASP A 175 10.60 -6.89 21.09
C ASP A 175 10.20 -8.28 20.55
N LEU A 176 8.90 -8.49 20.37
CA LEU A 176 8.37 -9.70 19.72
C LEU A 176 7.91 -9.35 18.31
N LEU A 177 8.56 -9.95 17.33
CA LEU A 177 8.23 -9.76 15.93
C LEU A 177 7.18 -10.78 15.50
N LEU A 178 6.01 -10.29 15.11
CA LEU A 178 5.05 -11.08 14.37
C LEU A 178 5.60 -11.33 12.97
N TYR A 179 5.84 -12.59 12.65
CA TYR A 179 6.29 -13.03 11.33
C TYR A 179 5.14 -13.72 10.61
N ASP A 180 4.88 -13.28 9.38
CA ASP A 180 3.98 -14.00 8.48
C ASP A 180 4.45 -13.89 7.03
N LEU A 181 4.03 -14.86 6.22
CA LEU A 181 4.36 -14.96 4.80
C LEU A 181 3.08 -14.84 3.99
N THR A 182 2.99 -13.80 3.16
CA THR A 182 1.91 -13.70 2.17
C THR A 182 2.40 -14.04 0.78
N THR A 183 1.51 -14.57 -0.03
CA THR A 183 1.71 -14.73 -1.47
C THR A 183 1.18 -13.53 -2.23
N VAL A 184 1.98 -12.99 -3.16
CA VAL A 184 1.56 -12.03 -4.18
C VAL A 184 1.61 -12.72 -5.55
N PHE A 185 0.51 -12.67 -6.29
CA PHE A 185 0.42 -13.29 -7.62
C PHE A 185 0.98 -12.38 -8.69
N SER A 186 1.71 -12.94 -9.64
CA SER A 186 2.25 -12.20 -10.78
C SER A 186 2.01 -12.97 -12.08
N GLN A 187 1.61 -12.26 -13.14
CA GLN A 187 1.52 -12.80 -14.49
C GLN A 187 2.77 -12.50 -15.34
N SER A 188 3.74 -11.77 -14.78
CA SER A 188 4.97 -11.40 -15.49
C SER A 188 5.81 -12.64 -15.78
N GLN A 189 6.19 -12.81 -17.05
CA GLN A 189 7.03 -13.93 -17.50
C GLN A 189 8.53 -13.68 -17.21
N ASN A 190 8.92 -12.44 -16.86
CA ASN A 190 10.31 -12.04 -16.69
C ASN A 190 10.79 -12.06 -15.23
N ILE A 191 9.88 -12.15 -14.25
CA ILE A 191 10.24 -12.24 -12.82
C ILE A 191 10.58 -13.69 -12.51
N LYS A 192 11.86 -14.01 -12.36
CA LYS A 192 12.32 -15.38 -12.06
C LYS A 192 11.93 -15.84 -10.65
N ARG A 193 11.72 -14.90 -9.71
CA ARG A 193 11.17 -15.20 -8.37
C ARG A 193 9.69 -15.58 -8.39
N ALA A 194 8.97 -15.25 -9.45
CA ALA A 194 7.56 -15.61 -9.59
C ALA A 194 7.49 -17.07 -10.10
N GLU A 195 7.39 -18.01 -9.18
CA GLU A 195 7.33 -19.45 -9.49
C GLU A 195 5.98 -20.03 -9.08
N LYS A 196 5.58 -21.16 -9.67
CA LYS A 196 4.40 -21.90 -9.21
C LYS A 196 4.68 -22.46 -7.81
N GLY A 197 3.82 -22.16 -6.85
CA GLY A 197 3.91 -22.71 -5.50
C GLY A 197 2.56 -23.11 -4.93
N TYR A 198 2.55 -23.60 -3.70
CA TYR A 198 1.32 -24.02 -3.03
C TYR A 198 0.55 -22.78 -2.55
N ASN A 199 -0.55 -22.43 -3.20
CA ASN A 199 -1.48 -21.42 -2.69
C ASN A 199 -2.82 -22.06 -2.28
N ARG A 200 -3.48 -21.44 -1.31
CA ARG A 200 -4.72 -21.94 -0.69
C ARG A 200 -5.87 -22.16 -1.69
N LYS A 201 -5.82 -21.49 -2.86
CA LYS A 201 -6.79 -21.59 -3.96
C LYS A 201 -6.36 -22.54 -5.09
N LYS A 202 -5.18 -23.18 -4.99
CA LYS A 202 -4.56 -24.02 -6.04
C LYS A 202 -4.52 -23.36 -7.43
N LEU A 203 -4.39 -22.05 -7.49
CA LEU A 203 -4.30 -21.29 -8.73
C LEU A 203 -2.96 -21.56 -9.41
N TYR A 204 -2.99 -21.83 -10.71
CA TYR A 204 -1.82 -22.15 -11.53
C TYR A 204 -1.13 -20.87 -12.04
N ILE A 205 -0.85 -19.94 -11.13
CA ILE A 205 -0.30 -18.60 -11.42
C ILE A 205 1.05 -18.47 -10.71
N ASN A 206 2.01 -17.82 -11.37
CA ASN A 206 3.32 -17.54 -10.77
C ASN A 206 3.15 -16.65 -9.54
N GLN A 207 3.90 -16.95 -8.49
CA GLN A 207 3.68 -16.34 -7.20
C GLN A 207 5.01 -15.99 -6.53
N ILE A 208 4.98 -14.92 -5.74
CA ILE A 208 6.13 -14.40 -5.01
C ILE A 208 5.75 -14.44 -3.52
N GLY A 209 6.67 -14.93 -2.69
CA GLY A 209 6.53 -14.86 -1.23
C GLY A 209 7.00 -13.51 -0.73
N VAL A 210 6.19 -12.83 0.07
CA VAL A 210 6.55 -11.58 0.74
C VAL A 210 6.45 -11.83 2.24
N ILE A 211 7.58 -11.66 2.92
CA ILE A 211 7.66 -11.68 4.38
C ILE A 211 7.44 -10.26 4.89
N LEU A 212 6.70 -10.16 5.98
CA LEU A 212 6.68 -8.96 6.82
C LEU A 212 6.95 -9.36 8.27
N ALA A 213 7.88 -8.67 8.91
CA ALA A 213 8.06 -8.69 10.36
C ALA A 213 7.44 -7.41 10.93
N PHE A 214 6.62 -7.55 11.96
CA PHE A 214 5.90 -6.45 12.59
C PHE A 214 6.14 -6.47 14.09
N SER A 215 6.58 -5.34 14.63
CA SER A 215 6.90 -5.17 16.05
C SER A 215 5.62 -5.12 16.88
N THR A 216 5.55 -5.89 17.97
CA THR A 216 4.44 -5.78 18.92
C THR A 216 4.60 -4.59 19.85
N GLU A 217 5.83 -4.16 20.12
CA GLU A 217 6.10 -3.02 21.00
C GLU A 217 5.67 -1.70 20.33
N ASN A 218 6.23 -1.40 19.16
CA ASN A 218 5.95 -0.13 18.50
C ASN A 218 4.73 -0.17 17.56
N ASN A 219 4.16 -1.34 17.29
CA ASN A 219 3.02 -1.55 16.38
C ASN A 219 3.28 -1.04 14.94
N LEU A 220 4.52 -1.18 14.47
CA LEU A 220 4.94 -0.82 13.11
C LEU A 220 5.66 -1.99 12.42
N PRO A 221 5.65 -2.02 11.07
CA PRO A 221 6.51 -2.91 10.32
C PRO A 221 7.99 -2.71 10.67
N ALA A 222 8.69 -3.79 11.03
CA ALA A 222 10.10 -3.76 11.42
C ALA A 222 11.04 -4.33 10.34
N GLY A 223 10.55 -5.25 9.49
CA GLY A 223 11.35 -5.78 8.38
C GLY A 223 10.50 -6.36 7.25
N VAL A 224 11.11 -6.46 6.06
CA VAL A 224 10.48 -7.03 4.86
C VAL A 224 11.53 -7.81 4.07
N ASP A 225 11.15 -8.90 3.41
CA ASP A 225 11.93 -9.49 2.32
C ASP A 225 11.04 -10.29 1.37
N VAL A 226 11.56 -10.61 0.19
CA VAL A 226 10.86 -11.22 -0.92
C VAL A 226 11.56 -12.51 -1.31
N PHE A 227 10.80 -13.60 -1.43
CA PHE A 227 11.27 -14.95 -1.75
C PHE A 227 10.56 -15.51 -2.97
N ARG A 228 11.13 -16.57 -3.54
CA ARG A 228 10.42 -17.31 -4.59
C ARG A 228 9.20 -17.98 -4.00
N GLY A 229 8.08 -17.95 -4.71
CA GLY A 229 6.82 -18.50 -4.20
C GLY A 229 6.77 -20.00 -3.96
N SER A 230 7.80 -20.74 -4.40
CA SER A 230 7.97 -22.18 -4.25
C SER A 230 8.75 -22.59 -2.98
N VAL A 231 9.42 -21.63 -2.31
CA VAL A 231 10.25 -21.88 -1.14
C VAL A 231 9.35 -22.18 0.06
N LYS A 232 9.77 -23.14 0.91
CA LYS A 232 9.03 -23.51 2.12
C LYS A 232 9.17 -22.41 3.18
N ASP A 233 8.09 -22.17 3.94
CA ASP A 233 8.04 -21.14 4.98
C ASP A 233 9.20 -21.24 5.98
N ILE A 234 9.59 -22.45 6.42
CA ILE A 234 10.71 -22.63 7.37
C ILE A 234 12.04 -22.16 6.76
N THR A 235 12.23 -22.37 5.46
CA THR A 235 13.43 -21.93 4.74
C THR A 235 13.43 -20.41 4.59
N THR A 236 12.29 -19.81 4.21
CA THR A 236 12.18 -18.35 4.13
C THR A 236 12.35 -17.68 5.48
N PHE A 237 11.93 -18.31 6.57
CA PHE A 237 12.13 -17.81 7.93
C PHE A 237 13.63 -17.80 8.30
N LYS A 238 14.36 -18.89 8.04
CA LYS A 238 15.81 -18.97 8.30
C LYS A 238 16.60 -17.95 7.50
N GLU A 239 16.36 -17.84 6.19
CA GLU A 239 17.02 -16.83 5.34
C GLU A 239 16.66 -15.39 5.77
N PHE A 240 15.48 -15.19 6.35
CA PHE A 240 15.10 -13.89 6.90
C PHE A 240 15.79 -13.59 8.24
N LEU A 241 16.02 -14.58 9.10
CA LEU A 241 16.84 -14.41 10.29
C LEU A 241 18.29 -14.06 9.93
N GLU A 242 18.85 -14.68 8.89
CA GLU A 242 20.18 -14.32 8.37
C GLU A 242 20.24 -12.89 7.82
N LEU A 243 19.13 -12.34 7.33
CA LEU A 243 19.05 -10.94 6.90
C LEU A 243 18.88 -9.98 8.08
N LEU A 244 18.06 -10.37 9.06
CA LEU A 244 17.79 -9.54 10.22
C LEU A 244 18.94 -9.54 11.23
N GLU A 245 19.76 -10.60 11.26
CA GLU A 245 20.76 -10.90 12.30
C GLU A 245 20.32 -10.37 13.69
N PRO A 246 19.12 -10.75 14.14
CA PRO A 246 18.50 -10.04 15.24
C PRO A 246 19.19 -10.38 16.56
N ASP A 247 19.30 -9.39 17.43
CA ASP A 247 19.84 -9.55 18.78
C ASP A 247 18.77 -9.21 19.81
N GLU A 248 18.65 -10.05 20.84
CA GLU A 248 17.70 -9.87 21.94
C GLU A 248 16.23 -9.59 21.53
N VAL A 249 15.72 -10.25 20.48
CA VAL A 249 14.29 -10.21 20.09
C VAL A 249 13.65 -11.59 20.13
N GLY A 250 12.32 -11.64 20.01
CA GLY A 250 11.58 -12.88 19.81
C GLY A 250 10.67 -12.89 18.59
N PHE A 251 10.11 -14.06 18.29
CA PHE A 251 9.25 -14.25 17.13
C PHE A 251 7.91 -14.93 17.48
N ILE A 252 6.83 -14.35 16.99
CA ILE A 252 5.48 -14.92 17.02
C ILE A 252 5.16 -15.39 15.60
N VAL A 253 5.00 -16.70 15.42
CA VAL A 253 4.96 -17.33 14.09
C VAL A 253 3.69 -18.14 13.84
N ASP A 254 3.40 -18.48 12.57
CA ASP A 254 2.33 -19.42 12.24
C ASP A 254 2.71 -20.87 12.62
N ARG A 255 1.69 -21.70 12.79
CA ARG A 255 1.76 -23.15 13.01
C ARG A 255 2.52 -23.88 11.90
N GLY A 256 2.50 -23.34 10.68
CA GLY A 256 3.28 -23.86 9.55
C GLY A 256 4.76 -24.01 9.86
N LEU A 257 5.32 -23.10 10.67
CA LEU A 257 6.74 -23.00 11.02
C LEU A 257 7.19 -23.92 12.16
N PHE A 258 6.26 -24.63 12.82
CA PHE A 258 6.65 -25.52 13.90
C PHE A 258 7.61 -26.65 13.47
N SER A 259 8.79 -26.67 14.09
CA SER A 259 9.86 -27.65 13.89
C SER A 259 10.78 -27.69 15.12
N GLU A 260 11.01 -28.88 15.69
CA GLU A 260 11.94 -29.05 16.84
C GLU A 260 13.36 -28.55 16.53
N PRO A 261 13.96 -28.82 15.34
CA PRO A 261 15.21 -28.20 14.93
C PRO A 261 15.20 -26.67 14.96
N LEU A 262 14.13 -26.03 14.47
CA LEU A 262 14.04 -24.58 14.43
C LEU A 262 14.02 -23.98 15.85
N ILE A 263 13.28 -24.60 16.77
CA ILE A 263 13.25 -24.16 18.18
C ILE A 263 14.64 -24.28 18.81
N LYS A 264 15.39 -25.35 18.50
CA LYS A 264 16.77 -25.50 19.00
C LYS A 264 17.70 -24.43 18.46
N ASP A 265 17.56 -24.08 17.17
CA ASP A 265 18.34 -23.02 16.53
C ASP A 265 18.04 -21.67 17.21
N LEU A 266 16.76 -21.30 17.35
CA LEU A 266 16.34 -20.05 18.02
C LEU A 266 16.87 -19.95 19.46
N ARG A 267 16.77 -21.02 20.24
CA ARG A 267 17.30 -21.05 21.62
C ARG A 267 18.81 -20.94 21.69
N LYS A 268 19.53 -21.48 20.70
CA LYS A 268 20.99 -21.37 20.62
C LYS A 268 21.41 -19.93 20.32
N GLU A 269 20.61 -19.22 19.53
CA GLU A 269 20.80 -17.81 19.16
C GLU A 269 20.23 -16.84 20.21
N GLY A 270 19.63 -17.32 21.30
CA GLY A 270 19.04 -16.47 22.34
C GLY A 270 17.72 -15.81 21.93
N LEU A 271 17.11 -16.24 20.82
CA LEU A 271 15.88 -15.67 20.27
C LEU A 271 14.64 -16.29 20.91
N SER A 272 13.77 -15.43 21.46
CA SER A 272 12.51 -15.86 22.06
C SER A 272 11.50 -16.34 21.01
N TYR A 273 10.55 -17.20 21.37
CA TYR A 273 9.54 -17.69 20.44
C TYR A 273 8.17 -17.92 21.07
N VAL A 274 7.12 -17.67 20.28
CA VAL A 274 5.74 -18.07 20.56
C VAL A 274 5.22 -18.80 19.32
N MET A 275 5.14 -20.12 19.40
CA MET A 275 4.92 -20.98 18.24
C MET A 275 3.74 -21.92 18.46
N PRO A 276 2.62 -21.78 17.73
CA PRO A 276 1.50 -22.69 17.85
C PRO A 276 1.84 -24.08 17.30
N LEU A 277 1.45 -25.13 18.01
CA LEU A 277 1.67 -26.51 17.60
C LEU A 277 0.66 -26.97 16.55
N ARG A 278 1.08 -27.93 15.73
CA ARG A 278 0.18 -28.69 14.86
C ARG A 278 -0.78 -29.53 15.69
N LYS A 279 -2.02 -29.67 15.20
CA LYS A 279 -3.09 -30.39 15.90
C LYS A 279 -2.76 -31.85 16.18
N ASP A 280 -1.90 -32.47 15.38
CA ASP A 280 -1.41 -33.84 15.51
C ASP A 280 -0.10 -33.96 16.29
N SER A 281 0.41 -32.85 16.86
CA SER A 281 1.66 -32.86 17.63
C SER A 281 1.61 -33.85 18.81
N LYS A 282 2.71 -34.58 19.01
CA LYS A 282 2.93 -35.52 20.12
C LYS A 282 2.96 -34.82 21.48
N TYR A 283 3.31 -33.52 21.49
CA TYR A 283 3.38 -32.72 22.71
C TYR A 283 2.00 -32.42 23.31
N ILE A 284 0.94 -32.48 22.49
CA ILE A 284 -0.44 -32.28 22.93
C ILE A 284 -0.93 -33.55 23.62
N ASP A 285 -0.70 -33.62 24.93
CA ASP A 285 -1.29 -34.61 25.83
C ASP A 285 -2.23 -33.89 26.80
N LEU A 286 -3.52 -34.20 26.71
CA LEU A 286 -4.56 -33.58 27.52
C LEU A 286 -4.79 -34.30 28.86
N ARG A 287 -4.13 -35.44 29.07
CA ARG A 287 -4.26 -36.23 30.30
C ARG A 287 -3.48 -35.55 31.43
N TRP A 288 -4.05 -35.60 32.63
CA TRP A 288 -3.37 -35.14 33.86
C TRP A 288 -2.95 -33.66 33.84
N LEU A 289 -3.68 -32.81 33.10
CA LEU A 289 -3.46 -31.37 33.11
C LEU A 289 -4.06 -30.72 34.34
N GLN A 290 -3.25 -29.90 35.02
CA GLN A 290 -3.75 -28.98 36.04
C GLN A 290 -4.27 -27.71 35.37
N TRP A 291 -5.57 -27.69 35.11
CA TRP A 291 -6.26 -26.51 34.62
C TRP A 291 -6.19 -25.37 35.64
N GLN A 292 -5.91 -24.18 35.12
CA GLN A 292 -5.87 -22.94 35.87
C GLN A 292 -7.22 -22.22 35.80
N ASP A 293 -7.35 -21.14 36.55
CA ASP A 293 -8.53 -20.27 36.46
C ASP A 293 -8.73 -19.76 35.03
N PRO A 294 -9.97 -19.83 34.51
CA PRO A 294 -10.26 -19.39 33.16
C PRO A 294 -10.14 -17.87 33.03
N PHE A 295 -9.91 -17.40 31.80
CA PHE A 295 -9.90 -15.97 31.47
C PHE A 295 -10.88 -15.67 30.35
N THR A 296 -11.24 -14.39 30.20
CA THR A 296 -12.13 -13.94 29.12
C THR A 296 -11.32 -13.27 28.02
N TYR A 297 -11.48 -13.73 26.79
CA TYR A 297 -10.91 -13.09 25.60
C TYR A 297 -12.02 -12.82 24.58
N ARG A 298 -12.27 -11.55 24.24
CA ARG A 298 -13.32 -11.13 23.28
C ARG A 298 -14.68 -11.83 23.50
N LYS A 299 -15.20 -11.78 24.74
CA LYS A 299 -16.46 -12.43 25.19
C LYS A 299 -16.46 -13.97 25.13
N ARG A 300 -15.30 -14.60 25.03
CA ARG A 300 -15.13 -16.06 25.10
C ARG A 300 -14.43 -16.41 26.40
N THR A 301 -14.98 -17.33 27.18
CA THR A 301 -14.31 -17.87 28.36
C THR A 301 -13.39 -19.01 27.95
N ILE A 302 -12.11 -18.89 28.27
CA ILE A 302 -11.06 -19.80 27.85
C ILE A 302 -10.47 -20.46 29.09
N ARG A 303 -10.44 -21.80 29.08
CA ARG A 303 -9.69 -22.57 30.08
C ARG A 303 -8.27 -22.76 29.58
N TRP A 304 -7.30 -22.80 30.49
CA TRP A 304 -5.92 -23.02 30.09
C TRP A 304 -5.14 -23.83 31.12
N ALA A 305 -4.04 -24.41 30.65
CA ALA A 305 -3.05 -25.12 31.45
C ALA A 305 -1.67 -24.89 30.84
N ARG A 306 -0.61 -25.15 31.62
CA ARG A 306 0.76 -25.16 31.10
C ARG A 306 1.55 -26.33 31.64
N ARG A 307 2.59 -26.74 30.89
CA ARG A 307 3.54 -27.79 31.28
C ARG A 307 4.90 -27.52 30.67
N HIS A 308 5.97 -27.73 31.43
CA HIS A 308 7.33 -27.64 30.90
C HIS A 308 7.67 -28.87 30.02
N THR A 309 8.37 -28.63 28.92
CA THR A 309 8.91 -29.65 28.03
C THR A 309 10.40 -29.37 27.78
N ASP A 310 11.06 -30.27 27.07
CA ASP A 310 12.45 -30.12 26.60
C ASP A 310 12.63 -28.96 25.63
N ILE A 311 11.57 -28.59 24.90
CA ILE A 311 11.56 -27.56 23.87
C ILE A 311 10.82 -26.27 24.30
N GLY A 312 10.60 -26.06 25.60
CA GLY A 312 9.97 -24.85 26.14
C GLY A 312 8.77 -25.11 27.05
N THR A 313 7.99 -24.08 27.35
CA THR A 313 6.73 -24.20 28.08
C THR A 313 5.57 -24.40 27.10
N LEU A 314 4.88 -25.53 27.25
CA LEU A 314 3.66 -25.83 26.50
C LEU A 314 2.47 -25.20 27.20
N TYR A 315 1.81 -24.26 26.52
CA TYR A 315 0.53 -23.68 26.90
C TYR A 315 -0.60 -24.36 26.13
N LEU A 316 -1.63 -24.79 26.84
CA LEU A 316 -2.82 -25.43 26.27
C LEU A 316 -4.03 -24.58 26.62
N PHE A 317 -4.80 -24.22 25.60
CA PHE A 317 -6.01 -23.43 25.72
C PHE A 317 -7.18 -24.22 25.18
N ASP A 318 -8.26 -24.22 25.93
CA ASP A 318 -9.51 -24.83 25.54
C ASP A 318 -10.57 -23.75 25.34
N ASP A 319 -10.98 -23.58 24.09
CA ASP A 319 -11.96 -22.60 23.66
C ASP A 319 -13.28 -23.29 23.27
N PRO A 320 -14.31 -23.22 24.14
CA PRO A 320 -15.58 -23.94 23.92
C PRO A 320 -16.30 -23.56 22.63
N LYS A 321 -16.24 -22.28 22.23
CA LYS A 321 -16.87 -21.83 20.99
C LYS A 321 -16.12 -22.38 19.77
N LEU A 322 -14.78 -22.39 19.82
CA LEU A 322 -13.96 -22.92 18.73
C LEU A 322 -14.16 -24.44 18.61
N ARG A 323 -14.38 -25.13 19.73
CA ARG A 323 -14.74 -26.55 19.74
C ARG A 323 -16.02 -26.77 18.95
N GLY A 324 -17.09 -26.06 19.29
CA GLY A 324 -18.39 -26.16 18.60
C GLY A 324 -18.24 -25.99 17.09
N ASP A 325 -17.59 -24.89 16.66
CA ASP A 325 -17.36 -24.60 15.24
C ASP A 325 -16.55 -25.72 14.53
N GLN A 326 -15.51 -26.26 15.19
CA GLN A 326 -14.68 -27.32 14.64
C GLN A 326 -15.41 -28.66 14.58
N GLU A 327 -16.18 -29.02 15.60
CA GLU A 327 -16.98 -30.24 15.64
C GLU A 327 -18.07 -30.24 14.57
N GLU A 328 -18.77 -29.12 14.38
CA GLU A 328 -19.76 -28.95 13.31
C GLU A 328 -19.11 -29.18 11.93
N ALA A 329 -17.95 -28.56 11.69
CA ALA A 329 -17.21 -28.73 10.45
C ALA A 329 -16.73 -30.18 10.22
N LEU A 330 -16.37 -30.89 11.29
CA LEU A 330 -16.00 -32.32 11.23
C LEU A 330 -17.21 -33.21 10.94
N LEU A 331 -18.36 -32.95 11.57
CA LEU A 331 -19.62 -33.65 11.33
C LEU A 331 -20.09 -33.47 9.89
N ARG A 332 -19.97 -32.26 9.34
CA ARG A 332 -20.30 -32.00 7.93
C ARG A 332 -19.45 -32.87 6.99
N LYS A 333 -18.13 -32.93 7.20
CA LYS A 333 -17.23 -33.79 6.41
C LYS A 333 -17.52 -35.28 6.56
N LEU A 334 -17.92 -35.72 7.75
CA LEU A 334 -18.33 -37.10 8.00
C LEU A 334 -19.61 -37.43 7.23
N LYS A 335 -20.62 -36.55 7.26
CA LYS A 335 -21.86 -36.67 6.51
C LYS A 335 -21.63 -36.72 4.99
N GLU A 336 -20.69 -35.92 4.48
CA GLU A 336 -20.30 -35.87 3.07
C GLU A 336 -19.41 -37.05 2.63
N GLY A 337 -19.05 -37.97 3.53
CA GLY A 337 -18.16 -39.09 3.23
C GLY A 337 -16.69 -38.72 3.04
N ALA A 338 -16.32 -37.44 3.22
CA ALA A 338 -14.95 -36.93 3.11
C ALA A 338 -14.07 -37.25 4.34
N LEU A 339 -14.65 -37.83 5.40
CA LEU A 339 -13.97 -38.19 6.64
C LEU A 339 -14.53 -39.52 7.18
N THR A 340 -13.65 -40.43 7.60
CA THR A 340 -14.07 -41.69 8.24
C THR A 340 -14.48 -41.47 9.70
N ARG A 341 -15.33 -42.35 10.25
CA ARG A 341 -15.75 -42.26 11.66
C ARG A 341 -14.55 -42.29 12.62
N GLU A 342 -13.57 -43.16 12.36
CA GLU A 342 -12.35 -43.25 13.17
C GLU A 342 -11.56 -41.93 13.17
N LYS A 343 -11.38 -41.30 12.00
CA LYS A 343 -10.68 -40.01 11.88
C LYS A 343 -11.48 -38.87 12.51
N TYR A 344 -12.82 -38.97 12.52
CA TYR A 344 -13.69 -38.01 13.20
C TYR A 344 -13.44 -38.04 14.70
N GLU A 345 -13.51 -39.21 15.35
CA GLU A 345 -13.33 -39.31 16.82
C GLU A 345 -11.95 -38.79 17.24
N LYS A 346 -10.89 -39.19 16.54
CA LYS A 346 -9.52 -38.70 16.80
C LYS A 346 -9.39 -37.18 16.67
N LYS A 347 -10.05 -36.56 15.68
CA LYS A 347 -9.99 -35.11 15.49
C LYS A 347 -10.86 -34.35 16.48
N LYS A 348 -11.97 -34.94 16.90
CA LYS A 348 -12.91 -34.37 17.87
C LYS A 348 -12.25 -34.15 19.24
N GLU A 349 -11.42 -35.09 19.70
CA GLU A 349 -10.70 -34.98 20.98
C GLU A 349 -9.85 -33.70 21.11
N ARG A 350 -9.36 -33.17 19.98
CA ARG A 350 -8.52 -31.96 19.94
C ARG A 350 -9.27 -30.75 19.36
N ALA A 351 -10.59 -30.84 19.21
CA ALA A 351 -11.42 -29.71 18.80
C ALA A 351 -11.44 -28.64 19.89
N GLY A 352 -11.32 -27.37 19.50
CA GLY A 352 -11.24 -26.24 20.43
C GLY A 352 -9.88 -26.04 21.11
N ILE A 353 -8.99 -27.04 21.07
CA ILE A 353 -7.67 -26.95 21.71
C ILE A 353 -6.69 -26.11 20.88
N ILE A 354 -6.12 -25.08 21.47
CA ILE A 354 -4.98 -24.34 20.92
C ILE A 354 -3.78 -24.68 21.79
N ALA A 355 -2.70 -25.15 21.17
CA ALA A 355 -1.46 -25.51 21.85
C ALA A 355 -0.35 -24.60 21.34
N ILE A 356 0.42 -24.00 22.24
CA ILE A 356 1.49 -23.05 21.93
C ILE A 356 2.71 -23.46 22.72
N ILE A 357 3.87 -23.56 22.06
CA ILE A 357 5.16 -23.72 22.73
C ILE A 357 5.86 -22.36 22.75
N SER A 358 6.42 -21.99 23.90
CA SER A 358 7.17 -20.75 24.06
C SER A 358 8.22 -20.90 25.16
N ASP A 359 9.35 -20.22 25.01
CA ASP A 359 10.34 -20.05 26.08
C ASP A 359 10.01 -18.88 27.02
N LEU A 360 9.06 -18.02 26.66
CA LEU A 360 8.58 -16.96 27.53
C LEU A 360 7.90 -17.55 28.77
N ASN A 361 8.36 -17.11 29.94
CA ASN A 361 7.76 -17.46 31.23
C ASN A 361 6.66 -16.46 31.63
N ARG A 362 5.56 -16.44 30.88
CA ARG A 362 4.42 -15.54 31.11
C ARG A 362 3.14 -16.32 31.49
N PRO A 363 2.14 -15.70 32.13
CA PRO A 363 0.82 -16.29 32.32
C PRO A 363 0.16 -16.68 31.00
N GLY A 364 -0.67 -17.73 31.02
CA GLY A 364 -1.40 -18.20 29.83
C GLY A 364 -2.21 -17.13 29.11
N PRO A 365 -2.96 -16.24 29.80
CA PRO A 365 -3.70 -15.16 29.15
C PRO A 365 -2.82 -14.25 28.28
N GLU A 366 -1.62 -13.92 28.74
CA GLU A 366 -0.67 -13.08 27.99
C GLU A 366 -0.12 -13.81 26.75
N ILE A 367 0.29 -15.08 26.89
CA ILE A 367 0.73 -15.89 25.74
C ILE A 367 -0.38 -16.05 24.70
N TYR A 368 -1.62 -16.21 25.18
CA TYR A 368 -2.78 -16.27 24.29
C TYR A 368 -2.98 -14.95 23.55
N ASP A 369 -2.88 -13.83 24.24
CA ASP A 369 -3.03 -12.49 23.66
C ASP A 369 -1.95 -12.21 22.62
N LEU A 370 -0.67 -12.46 22.94
CA LEU A 370 0.46 -12.37 22.00
C LEU A 370 0.20 -13.18 20.72
N TYR A 371 -0.23 -14.44 20.86
CA TYR A 371 -0.54 -15.27 19.70
C TYR A 371 -1.73 -14.75 18.89
N LYS A 372 -2.74 -14.17 19.55
CA LYS A 372 -3.88 -13.56 18.87
C LYS A 372 -3.55 -12.21 18.23
N GLY A 373 -2.52 -11.51 18.72
CA GLY A 373 -1.95 -10.30 18.14
C GLY A 373 -1.44 -10.48 16.70
N ARG A 374 -1.22 -11.73 16.25
CA ARG A 374 -0.89 -12.03 14.83
C ARG A 374 -1.90 -11.46 13.82
N GLN A 375 -3.12 -11.10 14.27
CA GLN A 375 -4.08 -10.36 13.46
C GLN A 375 -3.54 -9.00 12.95
N ASP A 376 -2.60 -8.36 13.65
CA ASP A 376 -2.00 -7.11 13.19
C ASP A 376 -1.15 -7.28 11.93
N VAL A 377 -0.46 -8.43 11.77
CA VAL A 377 0.23 -8.74 10.50
C VAL A 377 -0.75 -9.09 9.39
N GLU A 378 -1.85 -9.77 9.70
CA GLU A 378 -2.91 -10.01 8.71
C GLU A 378 -3.49 -8.68 8.22
N LEU A 379 -3.69 -7.71 9.13
CA LEU A 379 -4.10 -6.35 8.79
C LEU A 379 -3.02 -5.63 7.96
N ALA A 380 -1.73 -5.84 8.25
CA ALA A 380 -0.65 -5.25 7.48
C ALA A 380 -0.59 -5.77 6.05
N PHE A 381 -0.83 -7.06 5.85
CA PHE A 381 -0.96 -7.62 4.50
C PHE A 381 -2.24 -7.20 3.79
N ASP A 382 -3.33 -6.97 4.51
CA ASP A 382 -4.55 -6.42 3.93
C ASP A 382 -4.32 -4.96 3.46
N ALA A 383 -3.72 -4.12 4.31
CA ALA A 383 -3.29 -2.77 3.98
C ALA A 383 -2.35 -2.75 2.77
N MET A 384 -1.36 -3.63 2.74
CA MET A 384 -0.43 -3.77 1.63
C MET A 384 -1.15 -4.03 0.30
N LYS A 385 -2.13 -4.94 0.28
CA LYS A 385 -2.82 -5.33 -0.95
C LYS A 385 -3.89 -4.34 -1.37
N ASN A 386 -4.75 -3.94 -0.44
CA ASN A 386 -5.97 -3.22 -0.75
C ASN A 386 -5.80 -1.70 -0.66
N HIS A 387 -4.98 -1.21 0.28
CA HIS A 387 -4.79 0.22 0.50
C HIS A 387 -3.55 0.76 -0.22
N LEU A 388 -2.48 -0.03 -0.36
CA LEU A 388 -1.23 0.39 -1.03
C LEU A 388 -1.08 -0.14 -2.47
N ASP A 389 -2.08 -0.87 -2.97
CA ASP A 389 -2.13 -1.53 -4.29
C ASP A 389 -0.84 -2.30 -4.64
N ALA A 390 -0.21 -2.91 -3.62
CA ALA A 390 1.14 -3.46 -3.75
C ALA A 390 1.17 -4.85 -4.40
N ASP A 391 0.01 -5.46 -4.64
CA ASP A 391 -0.08 -6.72 -5.38
C ASP A 391 0.07 -6.53 -6.90
N LYS A 392 0.05 -5.28 -7.39
CA LYS A 392 0.31 -4.90 -8.78
C LYS A 392 1.70 -4.29 -8.93
N THR A 393 2.71 -5.14 -9.03
CA THR A 393 4.11 -4.67 -9.12
C THR A 393 4.42 -4.01 -10.47
N TYR A 394 3.90 -4.52 -11.59
CA TYR A 394 4.24 -4.11 -12.97
C TYR A 394 5.74 -4.18 -13.33
N LEU A 395 6.54 -4.93 -12.56
CA LEU A 395 7.99 -5.02 -12.72
C LEU A 395 8.43 -6.28 -13.47
N GLN A 396 9.68 -6.26 -13.94
CA GLN A 396 10.24 -7.31 -14.80
C GLN A 396 11.59 -7.86 -14.31
N SER A 397 12.12 -7.38 -13.17
CA SER A 397 13.33 -7.93 -12.56
C SER A 397 13.13 -8.21 -11.08
N ASP A 398 13.79 -9.25 -10.59
CA ASP A 398 13.68 -9.71 -9.20
C ASP A 398 14.17 -8.65 -8.21
N GLU A 399 15.25 -7.95 -8.54
CA GLU A 399 15.82 -6.87 -7.73
C GLU A 399 14.82 -5.71 -7.64
N ALA A 400 14.19 -5.33 -8.76
CA ALA A 400 13.21 -4.24 -8.75
C ALA A 400 11.99 -4.60 -7.89
N VAL A 401 11.52 -5.85 -7.95
CA VAL A 401 10.41 -6.32 -7.09
C VAL A 401 10.80 -6.20 -5.62
N ARG A 402 12.04 -6.53 -5.27
CA ARG A 402 12.53 -6.43 -3.91
C ARG A 402 12.59 -4.99 -3.43
N GLY A 403 13.15 -4.07 -4.23
CA GLY A 403 13.12 -2.63 -3.93
C GLY A 403 11.68 -2.07 -3.86
N TYR A 404 10.76 -2.60 -4.66
CA TYR A 404 9.35 -2.22 -4.61
C TYR A 404 8.70 -2.59 -3.27
N PHE A 405 8.97 -3.80 -2.76
CA PHE A 405 8.47 -4.20 -1.44
C PHE A 405 9.19 -3.48 -0.30
N PHE A 406 10.43 -3.04 -0.49
CA PHE A 406 11.11 -2.13 0.44
C PHE A 406 10.40 -0.77 0.53
N VAL A 407 10.07 -0.14 -0.61
CA VAL A 407 9.26 1.09 -0.62
C VAL A 407 7.87 0.85 -0.04
N THR A 408 7.27 -0.31 -0.30
CA THR A 408 5.97 -0.69 0.26
C THR A 408 6.04 -0.82 1.78
N PHE A 409 7.12 -1.37 2.32
CA PHE A 409 7.40 -1.42 3.74
C PHE A 409 7.47 -0.02 4.38
N LEU A 410 8.17 0.93 3.74
CA LEU A 410 8.18 2.33 4.18
C LEU A 410 6.77 2.95 4.16
N ALA A 411 5.99 2.69 3.11
CA ALA A 411 4.60 3.17 3.01
C ALA A 411 3.70 2.53 4.10
N LEU A 412 3.91 1.26 4.43
CA LEU A 412 3.21 0.60 5.54
C LEU A 412 3.57 1.26 6.88
N ARG A 413 4.81 1.68 7.10
CA ARG A 413 5.17 2.43 8.32
C ARG A 413 4.40 3.75 8.43
N ILE A 414 4.15 4.45 7.32
CA ILE A 414 3.27 5.63 7.31
C ILE A 414 1.84 5.22 7.70
N TYR A 415 1.27 4.24 7.00
CA TYR A 415 -0.11 3.78 7.23
C TYR A 415 -0.33 3.35 8.68
N PHE A 416 0.56 2.53 9.23
CA PHE A 416 0.49 2.05 10.60
C PHE A 416 0.84 3.12 11.63
N GLY A 417 1.65 4.12 11.29
CA GLY A 417 1.87 5.30 12.12
C GLY A 417 0.57 6.09 12.34
N ILE A 418 -0.21 6.28 11.28
CA ILE A 418 -1.54 6.91 11.38
C ILE A 418 -2.50 6.01 12.17
N LEU A 419 -2.56 4.71 11.83
CA LEU A 419 -3.47 3.78 12.50
C LEU A 419 -3.17 3.67 14.01
N LYS A 420 -1.89 3.65 14.40
CA LYS A 420 -1.45 3.66 15.80
C LYS A 420 -1.99 4.87 16.54
N LYS A 421 -1.84 6.07 15.97
CA LYS A 421 -2.41 7.31 16.54
C LYS A 421 -3.93 7.27 16.66
N LEU A 422 -4.62 6.73 15.66
CA LEU A 422 -6.07 6.54 15.73
C LEU A 422 -6.49 5.52 16.81
N ARG A 423 -5.69 4.45 17.04
CA ARG A 423 -5.92 3.49 18.13
C ARG A 423 -5.73 4.14 19.50
N GLU A 424 -4.64 4.91 19.68
CA GLU A 424 -4.33 5.67 20.90
C GLU A 424 -5.45 6.67 21.25
N ALA A 425 -6.08 7.26 20.24
CA ALA A 425 -7.20 8.20 20.40
C ALA A 425 -8.59 7.53 20.43
N GLU A 426 -8.67 6.19 20.36
CA GLU A 426 -9.92 5.42 20.27
C GLU A 426 -10.83 5.80 19.08
N LYS A 427 -10.24 6.28 17.97
CA LYS A 427 -10.96 6.79 16.78
C LYS A 427 -11.09 5.80 15.62
N THR A 428 -10.58 4.58 15.75
CA THR A 428 -10.55 3.59 14.65
C THR A 428 -11.93 3.13 14.17
N SER A 429 -13.00 3.29 14.95
CA SER A 429 -14.37 3.01 14.52
C SER A 429 -15.03 4.17 13.76
N GLU A 430 -14.46 5.37 13.86
CA GLU A 430 -15.02 6.61 13.31
C GLU A 430 -14.26 7.09 12.07
N ILE A 431 -12.93 6.90 12.06
CA ILE A 431 -12.02 7.51 11.09
C ILE A 431 -11.11 6.43 10.52
N SER A 432 -11.03 6.34 9.20
CA SER A 432 -10.07 5.46 8.50
C SER A 432 -8.77 6.20 8.17
N VAL A 433 -7.69 5.45 7.89
CA VAL A 433 -6.42 6.04 7.43
C VAL A 433 -6.59 6.79 6.11
N ASP A 434 -7.35 6.23 5.17
CA ASP A 434 -7.65 6.88 3.88
C ASP A 434 -8.43 8.19 4.08
N GLU A 435 -9.34 8.23 5.06
CA GLU A 435 -10.07 9.44 5.42
C GLU A 435 -9.15 10.50 6.02
N VAL A 436 -8.17 10.13 6.85
CA VAL A 436 -7.14 11.05 7.34
C VAL A 436 -6.41 11.70 6.16
N PHE A 437 -5.90 10.92 5.21
CA PHE A 437 -5.20 11.47 4.05
C PHE A 437 -6.09 12.36 3.18
N TYR A 438 -7.35 11.96 2.98
CA TYR A 438 -8.32 12.74 2.20
C TYR A 438 -8.69 14.06 2.87
N GLU A 439 -8.92 14.08 4.19
CA GLU A 439 -9.24 15.31 4.90
C GLU A 439 -8.03 16.25 4.96
N LEU A 440 -6.82 15.71 5.12
CA LEU A 440 -5.58 16.49 5.12
C LEU A 440 -5.18 16.99 3.73
N SER A 441 -5.61 16.35 2.63
CA SER A 441 -5.34 16.84 1.27
C SER A 441 -6.08 18.15 0.97
N LYS A 442 -7.11 18.50 1.74
CA LYS A 442 -7.87 19.77 1.62
C LYS A 442 -7.09 20.98 2.17
N VAL A 443 -6.03 20.74 2.94
CA VAL A 443 -5.11 21.81 3.34
C VAL A 443 -4.13 22.03 2.20
N GLU A 444 -4.34 23.12 1.48
CA GLU A 444 -3.56 23.45 0.30
C GLU A 444 -2.65 24.65 0.57
N ARG A 445 -1.46 24.63 -0.02
CA ARG A 445 -0.57 25.79 -0.13
C ARG A 445 -0.73 26.38 -1.53
N ILE A 446 -1.13 27.64 -1.59
CA ILE A 446 -1.31 28.40 -2.83
C ILE A 446 -0.13 29.35 -2.98
N VAL A 447 0.61 29.20 -4.07
CA VAL A 447 1.70 30.10 -4.46
C VAL A 447 1.15 31.10 -5.47
N GLU A 448 1.05 32.37 -5.06
CA GLU A 448 0.56 33.46 -5.89
C GLU A 448 1.63 33.92 -6.90
N PRO A 449 1.22 34.54 -8.03
CA PRO A 449 2.15 35.17 -8.97
C PRO A 449 2.96 36.26 -8.24
N GLY A 450 4.26 36.02 -8.06
CA GLY A 450 5.14 36.85 -7.22
C GLY A 450 5.73 36.13 -5.99
N GLY A 451 5.43 34.85 -5.79
CA GLY A 451 6.07 33.99 -4.79
C GLY A 451 5.50 34.12 -3.38
N LYS A 452 4.44 34.92 -3.19
CA LYS A 452 3.71 34.96 -1.92
C LYS A 452 2.95 33.65 -1.75
N GLU A 453 3.14 33.00 -0.61
CA GLU A 453 2.45 31.75 -0.31
C GLU A 453 1.36 31.96 0.74
N VAL A 454 0.18 31.37 0.53
CA VAL A 454 -0.96 31.41 1.44
C VAL A 454 -1.56 30.03 1.61
N TYR A 455 -2.18 29.76 2.75
CA TYR A 455 -2.93 28.53 2.97
C TYR A 455 -4.39 28.67 2.54
N SER A 456 -4.97 27.58 2.05
CA SER A 456 -6.41 27.49 1.83
C SER A 456 -7.18 27.54 3.16
N HIS A 457 -8.48 27.84 3.07
CA HIS A 457 -9.34 27.78 4.24
C HIS A 457 -9.48 26.32 4.72
N ILE A 458 -9.12 26.06 5.98
CA ILE A 458 -9.19 24.72 6.56
C ILE A 458 -10.63 24.42 7.03
N PRO A 459 -11.32 23.42 6.43
CA PRO A 459 -12.67 23.01 6.85
C PRO A 459 -12.69 22.51 8.30
N LYS A 460 -13.85 22.59 8.96
CA LYS A 460 -14.02 22.15 10.36
C LYS A 460 -13.56 20.69 10.58
N LYS A 461 -14.02 19.77 9.73
CA LYS A 461 -13.67 18.34 9.83
C LYS A 461 -12.16 18.12 9.67
N THR A 462 -11.50 18.84 8.77
CA THR A 462 -10.05 18.79 8.62
C THR A 462 -9.33 19.28 9.88
N ARG A 463 -9.86 20.29 10.59
CA ARG A 463 -9.27 20.71 11.88
C ARG A 463 -9.34 19.63 12.94
N GLU A 464 -10.47 18.91 13.02
CA GLU A 464 -10.63 17.78 13.95
C GLU A 464 -9.59 16.68 13.67
N ILE A 465 -9.28 16.41 12.40
CA ILE A 465 -8.20 15.49 12.02
C ILE A 465 -6.83 16.07 12.40
N ILE A 466 -6.60 17.35 12.13
CA ILE A 466 -5.34 18.01 12.49
C ILE A 466 -5.08 18.02 14.01
N ASP A 467 -6.13 18.14 14.83
CA ASP A 467 -5.99 18.08 16.29
C ASP A 467 -5.44 16.70 16.75
N LEU A 468 -5.73 15.63 16.02
CA LEU A 468 -5.15 14.30 16.22
C LEU A 468 -3.71 14.19 15.69
N PHE A 469 -3.36 15.01 14.70
CA PHE A 469 -2.06 15.03 14.03
C PHE A 469 -1.47 16.44 13.95
N PRO A 470 -1.07 17.07 15.08
CA PRO A 470 -0.57 18.45 15.09
C PRO A 470 0.63 18.71 14.16
N GLN A 471 1.36 17.66 13.80
CA GLN A 471 2.53 17.70 12.92
C GLN A 471 2.15 17.91 11.45
N ALA A 472 0.87 17.72 11.12
CA ALA A 472 0.28 18.06 9.84
C ALA A 472 -0.09 19.56 9.76
N LEU A 473 0.00 20.31 10.87
CA LEU A 473 -0.31 21.74 10.87
C LEU A 473 0.65 22.50 9.96
N PRO A 474 0.13 23.42 9.14
CA PRO A 474 0.96 24.43 8.53
C PRO A 474 1.62 25.31 9.60
N MET A 475 2.95 25.33 9.63
CA MET A 475 3.70 26.30 10.43
C MET A 475 3.79 27.61 9.63
N GLY A 476 3.08 28.64 10.06
CA GLY A 476 3.07 29.95 9.41
C GLY A 476 2.06 30.90 10.02
#